data_AF-A0A8T4QJ01-F1
#
_entry.id   AF-A0A8T4QJ01-F1
#
_cell.length_a   1.000
_cell.length_b   1.000
_cell.length_c   1.000
_cell.angle_alpha   90.00
_cell.angle_beta   90.00
_cell.angle_gamma   90.00
#
_symmetry.space_group_name_H-M   'P 1'
#
loop_
_entity.id
_entity.type
_entity.pdbx_description
1 polymer ?
#
loop_
_entity_poly.entity_id
_entity_poly.type
_entity_poly.pdbx_seq_one_letter_code
_entity_poly.pdbx_strand_id
1 'polypeptide(L)'
;MDFAIALLLFTFTLVVYFSYTTNFQKQEKGELNTLLTDAKAMSSSLTLSGYPANWDNTTVIRIGIADEQKVNATKVKSFKQLNYTITKKKFGTVYDYVVFFVNEKGEIININGVCAIGYPSVNVSYNIKSAYYYQDPADSFLKDFMNNVFKADIYFDDQNNDIYGLDGLMSNLSKYSLVVIEHPLLSGGDYNKYYRELNNYTARGGYIIISGELTTSGSGPDLNGIRFWKKTGQSEPERAAIVNNSDQYLALNVGDAITFIQYYFVTNNTVLPIETDPNDDDYNPFPAVNFKIIASFNKTPEDYAIAKWQYGNGTVYFFSDFDVPIFNGDFIKVVEDLSLSFIEGTCNPINVTGISKNKLVKTERYLTYNSKIVRMIIYLWQ
;
A
#
# COMPACT_ATOMS: atom_id res chain seq x y z
N MET A 1 9.62 38.40 70.39
CA MET A 1 9.36 36.95 70.33
C MET A 1 8.68 36.58 69.01
N ASP A 2 7.67 37.36 68.59
CA ASP A 2 6.92 37.15 67.35
C ASP A 2 7.76 37.09 66.07
N PHE A 3 8.78 37.95 65.95
CA PHE A 3 9.70 37.92 64.81
C PHE A 3 10.45 36.57 64.68
N ALA A 4 10.89 35.99 65.80
CA ALA A 4 11.60 34.71 65.79
C ALA A 4 10.67 33.55 65.41
N ILE A 5 9.42 33.58 65.88
CA ILE A 5 8.40 32.59 65.51
C ILE A 5 8.05 32.71 64.02
N ALA A 6 7.83 33.93 63.52
CA ALA A 6 7.56 34.18 62.10
C ALA A 6 8.71 33.71 61.19
N LEU A 7 9.97 34.00 61.58
CA LEU A 7 11.14 33.57 60.83
C LEU A 7 11.28 32.03 60.81
N LEU A 8 10.98 31.35 61.92
CA LEU A 8 11.01 29.89 62.01
C LEU A 8 9.93 29.27 61.11
N LEU A 9 8.70 29.78 61.15
CA LEU A 9 7.60 29.32 60.28
C LEU A 9 7.92 29.56 58.80
N PHE A 10 8.50 30.71 58.47
CA PHE A 10 8.92 31.01 57.09
C PHE A 10 10.01 30.06 56.61
N THR A 11 11.03 29.82 57.43
CA THR A 11 12.13 28.89 57.12
C THR A 11 11.63 27.47 56.96
N PHE A 12 10.73 27.02 57.85
CA PHE A 12 10.10 25.70 57.75
C PHE A 12 9.30 25.56 56.44
N THR A 13 8.52 26.58 56.09
CA THR A 13 7.74 26.60 54.84
C THR A 13 8.65 26.53 53.61
N LEU A 14 9.77 27.26 53.61
CA LEU A 14 10.77 27.18 52.54
C LEU A 14 11.38 25.78 52.43
N VAL A 15 11.74 25.14 53.55
CA VAL A 15 12.30 23.78 53.54
C VAL A 15 11.31 22.77 52.99
N VAL A 16 10.03 22.86 53.38
CA VAL A 16 8.96 22.00 52.85
C VAL A 16 8.76 22.26 51.36
N TYR A 17 8.70 23.52 50.94
CA TYR A 17 8.55 23.90 49.53
C TYR A 17 9.71 23.39 48.66
N PHE A 18 10.96 23.59 49.10
CA PHE A 18 12.13 23.11 48.35
C PHE A 18 12.24 21.58 48.33
N SER A 19 11.89 20.91 49.43
CA SER A 19 11.84 19.44 49.48
C SER A 19 10.76 18.88 48.55
N TYR A 20 9.59 19.52 48.52
CA TYR A 20 8.50 19.16 47.63
C TYR A 20 8.90 19.36 46.16
N THR A 21 9.35 20.55 45.79
CA THR A 21 9.74 20.88 44.40
C THR A 21 10.90 20.01 43.90
N THR A 22 11.91 19.72 44.72
CA THR A 22 13.02 18.83 44.33
C THR A 22 12.59 17.37 44.18
N ASN A 23 11.65 16.88 44.99
CA ASN A 23 11.11 15.53 44.85
C ASN A 23 10.22 15.39 43.61
N PHE A 24 9.39 16.39 43.30
CA PHE A 24 8.60 16.42 42.06
C PHE A 24 9.49 16.40 40.82
N GLN A 25 10.53 17.23 40.78
CA GLN A 25 11.48 17.24 39.67
C GLN A 25 12.24 15.90 39.52
N LYS A 26 12.51 15.18 40.63
CA LYS A 26 13.17 13.86 40.58
C LYS A 26 12.25 12.77 40.02
N GLN A 27 10.98 12.74 40.43
CA GLN A 27 10.00 11.80 39.87
C GLN A 27 9.78 12.04 38.38
N GLU A 28 9.64 13.30 37.96
CA GLU A 28 9.47 13.63 36.55
C GLU A 28 10.66 13.21 35.69
N LYS A 29 11.90 13.46 36.17
CA LYS A 29 13.14 13.04 35.50
C LYS A 29 13.30 11.53 35.46
N GLY A 30 12.92 10.81 36.53
CA GLY A 30 12.99 9.35 36.58
C GLY A 30 12.16 8.71 35.48
N GLU A 31 10.90 9.12 35.36
CA GLU A 31 9.99 8.60 34.33
C GLU A 31 10.42 8.98 32.90
N LEU A 32 10.92 10.20 32.67
CA LEU A 32 11.43 10.59 31.35
C LEU A 32 12.66 9.77 30.94
N ASN A 33 13.56 9.47 31.88
CA ASN A 33 14.74 8.64 31.63
C ASN A 33 14.36 7.20 31.30
N THR A 34 13.34 6.64 31.97
CA THR A 34 12.79 5.32 31.63
C THR A 34 12.18 5.32 30.23
N LEU A 35 11.33 6.31 29.91
CA LEU A 35 10.73 6.48 28.58
C LEU A 35 11.80 6.58 27.47
N LEU A 36 12.88 7.33 27.72
CA LEU A 36 14.00 7.45 26.79
C LEU A 36 14.81 6.15 26.65
N THR A 37 14.97 5.41 27.74
CA THR A 37 15.66 4.10 27.73
C THR A 37 14.88 3.09 26.90
N ASP A 38 13.56 3.02 27.09
CA ASP A 38 12.67 2.17 26.30
C ASP A 38 12.69 2.55 24.82
N ALA A 39 12.63 3.85 24.51
CA ALA A 39 12.69 4.34 23.13
C ALA A 39 14.00 3.93 22.44
N LYS A 40 15.14 4.02 23.16
CA LYS A 40 16.44 3.56 22.65
C LYS A 40 16.48 2.04 22.48
N ALA A 41 15.95 1.27 23.42
CA ALA A 41 15.91 -0.19 23.35
C ALA A 41 15.06 -0.68 22.17
N MET A 42 13.86 -0.12 22.01
CA MET A 42 12.98 -0.38 20.87
C MET A 42 13.66 -0.01 19.55
N SER A 43 14.24 1.18 19.49
CA SER A 43 14.99 1.65 18.32
C SER A 43 16.11 0.69 17.93
N SER A 44 16.94 0.28 18.89
CA SER A 44 18.01 -0.69 18.65
C SER A 44 17.49 -2.05 18.19
N SER A 45 16.40 -2.56 18.80
CA SER A 45 15.79 -3.83 18.38
C SER A 45 15.30 -3.78 16.92
N LEU A 46 14.69 -2.66 16.51
CA LEU A 46 14.19 -2.48 15.14
C LEU A 46 15.31 -2.40 14.09
N THR A 47 16.50 -1.93 14.46
CA THR A 47 17.67 -1.93 13.56
C THR A 47 18.32 -3.31 13.35
N LEU A 48 17.80 -4.35 14.01
CA LEU A 48 18.24 -5.75 13.87
C LEU A 48 17.23 -6.58 13.08
N SER A 49 17.62 -7.80 12.71
CA SER A 49 16.80 -8.74 11.94
C SER A 49 15.61 -9.30 12.73
N GLY A 50 15.61 -9.16 14.05
CA GLY A 50 14.68 -9.82 14.97
C GLY A 50 15.13 -11.24 15.34
N TYR A 51 14.26 -11.98 16.02
CA TYR A 51 14.46 -13.39 16.35
C TYR A 51 13.14 -14.18 16.35
N PRO A 52 13.06 -15.35 15.69
CA PRO A 52 14.07 -15.92 14.78
C PRO A 52 14.35 -15.01 13.57
N ALA A 53 15.42 -15.23 12.79
CA ALA A 53 15.80 -14.30 11.71
C ALA A 53 14.73 -14.17 10.61
N ASN A 54 13.93 -15.22 10.40
CA ASN A 54 12.83 -15.33 9.44
C ASN A 54 11.45 -15.26 10.13
N TRP A 55 11.35 -14.53 11.23
CA TRP A 55 10.10 -14.43 11.99
C TRP A 55 8.94 -13.87 11.16
N ASP A 56 7.74 -14.31 11.53
CA ASP A 56 6.45 -13.82 11.04
C ASP A 56 5.53 -13.43 12.21
N ASN A 57 4.27 -13.11 11.92
CA ASN A 57 3.29 -12.72 12.93
C ASN A 57 3.02 -13.79 14.01
N THR A 58 3.37 -15.06 13.77
CA THR A 58 3.15 -16.19 14.69
C THR A 58 4.42 -16.60 15.46
N THR A 59 5.58 -16.46 14.85
CA THR A 59 6.86 -17.00 15.37
C THR A 59 7.72 -15.95 16.07
N VAL A 60 7.37 -14.66 15.98
CA VAL A 60 8.20 -13.57 16.51
C VAL A 60 8.40 -13.64 18.03
N ILE A 61 9.68 -13.72 18.43
CA ILE A 61 10.11 -13.62 19.82
C ILE A 61 10.65 -12.22 20.09
N ARG A 62 11.47 -11.69 19.18
CA ARG A 62 12.01 -10.33 19.22
C ARG A 62 11.77 -9.63 17.89
N ILE A 63 11.12 -8.47 17.95
CA ILE A 63 10.80 -7.69 16.76
C ILE A 63 12.08 -6.98 16.29
N GLY A 64 12.42 -7.20 15.02
CA GLY A 64 13.45 -6.46 14.32
C GLY A 64 13.14 -6.48 12.84
N ILE A 65 13.38 -5.37 12.15
CA ILE A 65 12.88 -5.13 10.79
C ILE A 65 13.99 -4.81 9.79
N ALA A 66 15.25 -4.89 10.20
CA ALA A 66 16.38 -4.55 9.34
C ALA A 66 17.43 -5.65 9.33
N ASP A 67 17.91 -6.00 8.15
CA ASP A 67 19.02 -6.93 7.98
C ASP A 67 20.24 -6.09 7.57
N GLU A 68 21.28 -6.04 8.39
CA GLU A 68 22.48 -5.22 8.15
C GLU A 68 22.16 -3.73 7.87
N GLN A 69 21.28 -3.14 8.70
CA GLN A 69 20.78 -1.75 8.54
C GLN A 69 19.94 -1.50 7.29
N LYS A 70 19.64 -2.52 6.48
CA LYS A 70 18.71 -2.44 5.36
C LYS A 70 17.30 -2.81 5.82
N VAL A 71 16.33 -1.93 5.62
CA VAL A 71 14.93 -2.19 5.98
C VAL A 71 14.41 -3.38 5.17
N ASN A 72 13.85 -4.35 5.87
CA ASN A 72 13.17 -5.51 5.32
C ASN A 72 11.66 -5.22 5.26
N ALA A 73 11.18 -4.91 4.05
CA ALA A 73 9.79 -4.56 3.79
C ALA A 73 8.77 -5.63 4.23
N THR A 74 9.13 -6.91 4.11
CA THR A 74 8.26 -8.01 4.55
C THR A 74 8.11 -8.00 6.07
N LYS A 75 9.21 -7.83 6.82
CA LYS A 75 9.16 -7.72 8.29
C LYS A 75 8.42 -6.47 8.77
N VAL A 76 8.50 -5.36 8.05
CA VAL A 76 7.70 -4.15 8.32
C VAL A 76 6.19 -4.46 8.19
N LYS A 77 5.79 -5.15 7.11
CA LYS A 77 4.40 -5.61 6.93
C LYS A 77 3.97 -6.58 8.03
N SER A 78 4.79 -7.58 8.36
CA SER A 78 4.50 -8.52 9.46
C SER A 78 4.43 -7.82 10.82
N PHE A 79 5.26 -6.80 11.07
CA PHE A 79 5.21 -6.01 12.30
C PHE A 79 3.87 -5.25 12.40
N LYS A 80 3.39 -4.66 11.31
CA LYS A 80 2.07 -3.98 11.29
C LYS A 80 0.90 -4.91 11.60
N GLN A 81 1.00 -6.19 11.20
CA GLN A 81 -0.03 -7.19 11.43
C GLN A 81 -0.06 -7.74 12.86
N LEU A 82 0.98 -7.52 13.66
CA LEU A 82 0.99 -7.93 15.06
C LEU A 82 -0.02 -7.12 15.89
N ASN A 83 -0.68 -7.81 16.83
CA ASN A 83 -1.52 -7.12 17.80
C ASN A 83 -0.71 -6.12 18.61
N TYR A 84 -1.19 -4.87 18.70
CA TYR A 84 -0.46 -3.78 19.35
C TYR A 84 -0.07 -4.09 20.82
N THR A 85 -0.96 -4.66 21.61
CA THR A 85 -0.66 -5.04 23.00
C THR A 85 0.45 -6.09 23.08
N ILE A 86 0.47 -7.05 22.14
CA ILE A 86 1.56 -8.03 22.03
C ILE A 86 2.87 -7.34 21.69
N THR A 87 2.87 -6.39 20.76
CA THR A 87 4.09 -5.67 20.38
C THR A 87 4.70 -4.89 21.55
N LYS A 88 3.87 -4.23 22.38
CA LYS A 88 4.34 -3.57 23.62
C LYS A 88 5.04 -4.55 24.55
N LYS A 89 4.44 -5.72 24.77
CA LYS A 89 5.05 -6.80 25.57
C LYS A 89 6.36 -7.30 24.97
N LYS A 90 6.46 -7.44 23.65
CA LYS A 90 7.68 -7.88 22.95
C LYS A 90 8.81 -6.86 23.01
N PHE A 91 8.49 -5.57 23.04
CA PHE A 91 9.47 -4.51 23.31
C PHE A 91 9.78 -4.32 24.79
N GLY A 92 8.99 -4.93 25.70
CA GLY A 92 9.16 -4.75 27.13
C GLY A 92 8.78 -3.36 27.62
N THR A 93 7.92 -2.63 26.90
CA THR A 93 7.51 -1.27 27.25
C THR A 93 6.05 -1.23 27.68
N VAL A 94 5.74 -0.35 28.64
CA VAL A 94 4.36 -0.01 29.04
C VAL A 94 3.81 1.18 28.25
N TYR A 95 4.70 1.95 27.62
CA TYR A 95 4.40 3.19 26.93
C TYR A 95 3.76 2.93 25.56
N ASP A 96 2.97 3.90 25.11
CA ASP A 96 2.46 3.89 23.76
C ASP A 96 3.51 4.40 22.77
N TYR A 97 3.42 3.92 21.53
CA TYR A 97 4.44 4.21 20.54
C TYR A 97 3.90 4.30 19.12
N VAL A 98 4.62 5.02 18.26
CA VAL A 98 4.45 4.95 16.81
C VAL A 98 5.82 4.98 16.13
N VAL A 99 5.98 4.13 15.13
CA VAL A 99 7.17 3.99 14.28
C VAL A 99 6.76 4.31 12.84
N PHE A 100 7.55 5.12 12.16
CA PHE A 100 7.40 5.40 10.73
C PHE A 100 8.75 5.76 10.12
N PHE A 101 8.79 5.84 8.79
CA PHE A 101 10.00 6.12 8.04
C PHE A 101 9.82 7.40 7.26
N VAL A 102 10.86 8.23 7.22
CA VAL A 102 10.89 9.43 6.38
C VAL A 102 12.08 9.41 5.45
N ASN A 103 11.91 9.97 4.25
CA ASN A 103 13.01 10.17 3.32
C ASN A 103 13.88 11.39 3.72
N GLU A 104 14.85 11.72 2.88
CA GLU A 104 15.75 12.88 3.06
C GLU A 104 14.99 14.22 3.08
N LYS A 105 13.84 14.31 2.41
CA LYS A 105 12.95 15.48 2.41
C LYS A 105 12.08 15.58 3.66
N GLY A 106 12.07 14.54 4.50
CA GLY A 106 11.20 14.47 5.68
C GLY A 106 9.77 14.00 5.39
N GLU A 107 9.48 13.55 4.18
CA GLU A 107 8.19 12.98 3.81
C GLU A 107 8.09 11.56 4.35
N ILE A 108 6.93 11.19 4.91
CA ILE A 108 6.69 9.82 5.39
C ILE A 108 6.60 8.92 4.16
N ILE A 109 7.40 7.85 4.14
CA ILE A 109 7.41 6.91 3.03
C ILE A 109 6.52 5.70 3.33
N ASN A 110 5.84 5.22 2.31
CA ASN A 110 5.19 3.92 2.34
C ASN A 110 6.23 2.81 2.18
N ILE A 111 6.30 1.89 3.14
CA ILE A 111 7.08 0.66 3.01
C ILE A 111 6.11 -0.51 2.92
N ASN A 112 5.86 -0.99 1.70
CA ASN A 112 5.05 -2.18 1.42
C ASN A 112 3.63 -2.11 2.03
N GLY A 113 2.94 -1.00 1.79
CA GLY A 113 1.60 -0.72 2.32
C GLY A 113 1.59 -0.34 3.79
N VAL A 114 2.71 0.14 4.33
CA VAL A 114 2.83 0.54 5.73
C VAL A 114 3.42 1.93 5.84
N CYS A 115 2.57 2.88 6.28
CA CYS A 115 2.98 4.25 6.58
C CYS A 115 3.45 4.43 8.03
N ALA A 116 2.80 3.75 8.98
CA ALA A 116 3.21 3.74 10.38
C ALA A 116 2.74 2.49 11.12
N ILE A 117 3.45 2.15 12.19
CA ILE A 117 3.21 0.99 13.04
C ILE A 117 3.16 1.45 14.50
N GLY A 118 2.22 0.90 15.28
CA GLY A 118 2.09 1.20 16.70
C GLY A 118 0.66 1.58 17.06
N TYR A 119 0.51 2.67 17.82
CA TYR A 119 -0.73 3.05 18.47
C TYR A 119 -1.90 3.19 17.49
N PRO A 120 -3.02 2.45 17.69
CA PRO A 120 -4.11 2.37 16.71
C PRO A 120 -4.79 3.70 16.37
N SER A 121 -4.84 4.65 17.30
CA SER A 121 -5.51 5.94 17.08
C SER A 121 -4.65 6.94 16.28
N VAL A 122 -3.40 6.61 15.97
CA VAL A 122 -2.60 7.42 15.04
C VAL A 122 -3.14 7.15 13.63
N ASN A 123 -3.96 8.08 13.15
CA ASN A 123 -4.48 8.00 11.80
C ASN A 123 -3.36 8.26 10.80
N VAL A 124 -3.19 7.35 9.86
CA VAL A 124 -2.24 7.48 8.77
C VAL A 124 -3.01 7.25 7.49
N SER A 125 -2.93 8.22 6.59
CA SER A 125 -3.55 8.15 5.28
C SER A 125 -2.47 8.25 4.20
N TYR A 126 -2.75 7.64 3.07
CA TYR A 126 -1.87 7.69 1.91
C TYR A 126 -1.99 9.06 1.25
N ASN A 127 -0.85 9.60 0.82
CA ASN A 127 -0.80 10.78 -0.02
C ASN A 127 -0.46 10.33 -1.44
N ILE A 128 -1.46 9.74 -2.08
CA ILE A 128 -1.40 9.32 -3.47
C ILE A 128 -2.49 10.04 -4.24
N LYS A 129 -2.15 10.49 -5.45
CA LYS A 129 -3.15 10.88 -6.43
C LYS A 129 -3.56 9.62 -7.19
N SER A 130 -4.78 9.17 -6.96
CA SER A 130 -5.32 7.98 -7.61
C SER A 130 -6.67 8.28 -8.24
N ALA A 131 -7.00 7.53 -9.28
CA ALA A 131 -8.33 7.52 -9.86
C ALA A 131 -8.87 6.08 -9.92
N TYR A 132 -10.18 5.97 -9.85
CA TYR A 132 -10.90 4.72 -10.02
C TYR A 132 -12.05 4.94 -10.97
N TYR A 133 -12.11 4.12 -12.02
CA TYR A 133 -13.20 4.10 -12.98
C TYR A 133 -13.88 2.74 -12.95
N TYR A 134 -15.20 2.77 -12.95
CA TYR A 134 -16.05 1.60 -13.16
C TYR A 134 -17.25 2.00 -14.02
N GLN A 135 -17.79 1.08 -14.82
CA GLN A 135 -18.86 1.41 -15.75
C GLN A 135 -20.26 1.18 -15.18
N ASP A 136 -20.48 0.10 -14.43
CA ASP A 136 -21.77 -0.27 -13.84
C ASP A 136 -21.66 -0.27 -12.30
N PRO A 137 -22.65 0.23 -11.54
CA PRO A 137 -22.62 0.14 -10.07
C PRO A 137 -22.45 -1.28 -9.52
N ALA A 138 -22.84 -2.32 -10.27
CA ALA A 138 -22.58 -3.72 -9.93
C ALA A 138 -21.09 -4.08 -9.96
N ASP A 139 -20.31 -3.38 -10.78
CA ASP A 139 -18.87 -3.54 -10.96
C ASP A 139 -18.08 -2.49 -10.17
N SER A 140 -18.55 -2.17 -8.96
CA SER A 140 -17.92 -1.16 -8.10
C SER A 140 -17.16 -1.77 -6.91
N PHE A 141 -16.55 -2.94 -7.12
CA PHE A 141 -15.99 -3.80 -6.06
C PHE A 141 -14.92 -3.10 -5.22
N LEU A 142 -14.15 -2.17 -5.81
CA LEU A 142 -13.08 -1.44 -5.13
C LEU A 142 -13.49 -0.02 -4.70
N LYS A 143 -14.73 0.41 -4.95
CA LYS A 143 -15.18 1.80 -4.75
C LYS A 143 -14.92 2.30 -3.33
N ASP A 144 -15.36 1.55 -2.33
CA ASP A 144 -15.24 1.97 -0.94
C ASP A 144 -13.77 2.07 -0.51
N PHE A 145 -12.93 1.13 -0.93
CA PHE A 145 -11.49 1.19 -0.69
C PHE A 145 -10.85 2.41 -1.34
N MET A 146 -11.06 2.59 -2.66
CA MET A 146 -10.47 3.68 -3.43
C MET A 146 -10.90 5.05 -2.87
N ASN A 147 -12.18 5.19 -2.52
CA ASN A 147 -12.72 6.42 -1.94
C ASN A 147 -12.26 6.65 -0.49
N ASN A 148 -12.27 5.62 0.36
CA ASN A 148 -12.02 5.80 1.80
C ASN A 148 -10.53 5.82 2.15
N VAL A 149 -9.72 4.97 1.50
CA VAL A 149 -8.30 4.77 1.83
C VAL A 149 -7.41 5.68 1.00
N PHE A 150 -7.58 5.70 -0.32
CA PHE A 150 -6.75 6.54 -1.19
C PHE A 150 -7.33 7.95 -1.43
N LYS A 151 -8.60 8.18 -1.08
CA LYS A 151 -9.30 9.42 -1.46
C LYS A 151 -9.20 9.65 -2.96
N ALA A 152 -9.42 8.58 -3.72
CA ALA A 152 -9.33 8.60 -5.18
C ALA A 152 -10.41 9.47 -5.79
N ASP A 153 -10.10 10.06 -6.93
CA ASP A 153 -11.13 10.66 -7.79
C ASP A 153 -11.91 9.51 -8.44
N ILE A 154 -13.23 9.50 -8.21
CA ILE A 154 -14.12 8.44 -8.67
C ILE A 154 -14.77 8.86 -9.99
N TYR A 155 -14.58 8.04 -11.01
CA TYR A 155 -15.17 8.18 -12.32
C TYR A 155 -16.17 7.05 -12.56
N PHE A 156 -17.34 7.40 -13.09
CA PHE A 156 -18.44 6.48 -13.35
C PHE A 156 -19.28 7.03 -14.50
N ASP A 157 -19.60 6.18 -15.47
CA ASP A 157 -20.44 6.57 -16.62
C ASP A 157 -21.92 6.61 -16.21
N ASP A 158 -22.32 7.70 -15.56
CA ASP A 158 -23.73 8.11 -15.50
C ASP A 158 -24.05 8.82 -16.82
N GLN A 159 -25.08 8.35 -17.52
CA GLN A 159 -25.54 8.84 -18.84
C GLN A 159 -25.80 10.36 -18.92
N ASN A 160 -25.71 11.08 -17.80
CA ASN A 160 -26.03 12.49 -17.68
C ASN A 160 -24.82 13.41 -17.44
N ASN A 161 -23.58 12.91 -17.24
CA ASN A 161 -22.42 13.78 -16.97
C ASN A 161 -21.05 13.21 -17.38
N ASP A 162 -20.66 13.47 -18.63
CA ASP A 162 -19.38 13.02 -19.22
C ASP A 162 -18.12 13.45 -18.44
N ILE A 163 -18.19 14.52 -17.64
CA ILE A 163 -17.03 15.04 -16.89
C ILE A 163 -16.56 14.08 -15.80
N TYR A 164 -17.48 13.27 -15.26
CA TYR A 164 -17.16 12.22 -14.29
C TYR A 164 -17.12 10.84 -14.93
N GLY A 165 -17.29 10.72 -16.25
CA GLY A 165 -17.14 9.47 -16.98
C GLY A 165 -15.70 9.18 -17.39
N LEU A 166 -15.54 8.22 -18.30
CA LEU A 166 -14.23 7.82 -18.80
C LEU A 166 -13.46 8.97 -19.47
N ASP A 167 -14.17 9.83 -20.21
CA ASP A 167 -13.60 11.03 -20.84
C ASP A 167 -12.91 11.97 -19.84
N GLY A 168 -13.58 12.15 -18.69
CA GLY A 168 -13.05 12.89 -17.56
C GLY A 168 -11.77 12.27 -17.02
N LEU A 169 -11.73 10.94 -16.83
CA LEU A 169 -10.53 10.24 -16.37
C LEU A 169 -9.37 10.46 -17.36
N MET A 170 -9.61 10.21 -18.64
CA MET A 170 -8.60 10.27 -19.70
C MET A 170 -7.97 11.66 -19.79
N SER A 171 -8.79 12.71 -19.69
CA SER A 171 -8.33 14.10 -19.67
C SER A 171 -7.47 14.46 -18.45
N ASN A 172 -7.51 13.65 -17.39
CA ASN A 172 -6.84 13.90 -16.11
C ASN A 172 -5.75 12.87 -15.76
N LEU A 173 -5.47 11.87 -16.61
CA LEU A 173 -4.52 10.78 -16.32
C LEU A 173 -3.17 11.25 -15.77
N SER A 174 -2.64 12.34 -16.32
CA SER A 174 -1.34 12.91 -15.90
C SER A 174 -1.28 13.36 -14.44
N LYS A 175 -2.42 13.53 -13.77
CA LYS A 175 -2.50 13.91 -12.35
C LYS A 175 -2.29 12.72 -11.40
N TYR A 176 -2.50 11.51 -11.89
CA TYR A 176 -2.56 10.31 -11.07
C TYR A 176 -1.25 9.53 -11.12
N SER A 177 -0.93 8.87 -10.02
CA SER A 177 0.13 7.85 -9.96
C SER A 177 -0.45 6.45 -10.06
N LEU A 178 -1.70 6.25 -9.67
CA LEU A 178 -2.44 4.99 -9.79
C LEU A 178 -3.77 5.23 -10.49
N VAL A 179 -4.09 4.40 -11.46
CA VAL A 179 -5.39 4.34 -12.10
C VAL A 179 -5.91 2.91 -12.01
N VAL A 180 -7.13 2.75 -11.51
CA VAL A 180 -7.82 1.46 -11.46
C VAL A 180 -9.02 1.54 -12.40
N ILE A 181 -9.13 0.60 -13.33
CA ILE A 181 -10.17 0.55 -14.36
C ILE A 181 -10.86 -0.79 -14.27
N GLU A 182 -12.16 -0.78 -13.99
CA GLU A 182 -12.96 -1.97 -13.76
C GLU A 182 -14.08 -2.06 -14.79
N HIS A 183 -14.09 -3.15 -15.55
CA HIS A 183 -15.06 -3.46 -16.62
C HIS A 183 -15.39 -2.26 -17.52
N PRO A 184 -14.42 -1.73 -18.28
CA PRO A 184 -14.67 -0.52 -19.05
C PRO A 184 -15.56 -0.68 -20.28
N LEU A 185 -15.78 -1.90 -20.77
CA LEU A 185 -16.61 -2.24 -21.94
C LEU A 185 -16.53 -1.20 -23.07
N LEU A 186 -15.32 -0.79 -23.44
CA LEU A 186 -15.12 0.29 -24.41
C LEU A 186 -15.76 -0.10 -25.75
N SER A 187 -16.46 0.85 -26.37
CA SER A 187 -16.84 0.72 -27.77
C SER A 187 -15.58 0.74 -28.66
N GLY A 188 -15.66 0.25 -29.90
CA GLY A 188 -14.52 0.31 -30.82
C GLY A 188 -14.02 1.75 -31.07
N GLY A 189 -14.93 2.73 -31.06
CA GLY A 189 -14.59 4.15 -31.17
C GLY A 189 -13.87 4.67 -29.92
N ASP A 190 -14.39 4.37 -28.74
CA ASP A 190 -13.80 4.80 -27.46
C ASP A 190 -12.44 4.17 -27.22
N TYR A 191 -12.29 2.88 -27.54
CA TYR A 191 -11.01 2.20 -27.45
C TYR A 191 -9.96 2.88 -28.33
N ASN A 192 -10.26 3.16 -29.60
CA ASN A 192 -9.34 3.86 -30.50
C ASN A 192 -8.98 5.27 -30.00
N LYS A 193 -9.92 5.94 -29.32
CA LYS A 193 -9.72 7.26 -28.72
C LYS A 193 -8.80 7.20 -27.50
N TYR A 194 -8.99 6.24 -26.60
CA TYR A 194 -8.32 6.21 -25.29
C TYR A 194 -7.06 5.34 -25.21
N TYR A 195 -6.90 4.38 -26.12
CA TYR A 195 -5.74 3.45 -26.14
C TYR A 195 -4.40 4.20 -26.06
N ARG A 196 -4.25 5.30 -26.79
CA ARG A 196 -3.01 6.11 -26.79
C ARG A 196 -2.75 6.76 -25.43
N GLU A 197 -3.78 7.30 -24.81
CA GLU A 197 -3.65 7.99 -23.53
C GLU A 197 -3.25 7.03 -22.40
N LEU A 198 -3.88 5.85 -22.35
CA LEU A 198 -3.53 4.82 -21.38
C LEU A 198 -2.10 4.27 -21.58
N ASN A 199 -1.70 4.03 -22.83
CA ASN A 199 -0.34 3.62 -23.14
C ASN A 199 0.68 4.70 -22.78
N ASN A 200 0.41 5.96 -23.11
CA ASN A 200 1.28 7.09 -22.79
C ASN A 200 1.43 7.30 -21.28
N TYR A 201 0.32 7.21 -20.54
CA TYR A 201 0.30 7.26 -19.08
C TYR A 201 1.20 6.16 -18.50
N THR A 202 1.00 4.91 -18.93
CA THR A 202 1.77 3.77 -18.43
C THR A 202 3.24 3.91 -18.81
N ALA A 203 3.55 4.23 -20.08
CA ALA A 203 4.92 4.36 -20.55
C ALA A 203 5.74 5.41 -19.77
N ARG A 204 5.09 6.45 -19.23
CA ARG A 204 5.71 7.50 -18.40
C ARG A 204 5.94 7.11 -16.94
N GLY A 205 5.58 5.89 -16.52
CA GLY A 205 5.72 5.42 -15.15
C GLY A 205 4.41 5.30 -14.39
N GLY A 206 3.27 5.48 -15.06
CA GLY A 206 1.96 5.29 -14.45
C GLY A 206 1.71 3.84 -14.05
N TYR A 207 1.00 3.65 -12.95
CA TYR A 207 0.51 2.34 -12.51
C TYR A 207 -0.94 2.16 -12.92
N ILE A 208 -1.26 1.03 -13.56
CA ILE A 208 -2.63 0.66 -13.90
C ILE A 208 -2.98 -0.70 -13.28
N ILE A 209 -4.16 -0.79 -12.67
CA ILE A 209 -4.84 -2.05 -12.40
C ILE A 209 -6.09 -2.11 -13.30
N ILE A 210 -6.23 -3.17 -14.08
CA ILE A 210 -7.39 -3.37 -14.98
C ILE A 210 -8.08 -4.68 -14.60
N SER A 211 -9.40 -4.68 -14.60
CA SER A 211 -10.21 -5.90 -14.55
C SER A 211 -11.34 -5.90 -15.56
N GLY A 212 -11.86 -7.09 -15.85
CA GLY A 212 -13.07 -7.26 -16.66
C GLY A 212 -12.83 -7.20 -18.16
N GLU A 213 -13.93 -6.97 -18.88
CA GLU A 213 -13.91 -6.85 -20.34
C GLU A 213 -13.46 -5.45 -20.77
N LEU A 214 -12.36 -5.40 -21.52
CA LEU A 214 -11.80 -4.15 -22.00
C LEU A 214 -12.66 -3.51 -23.10
N THR A 215 -13.15 -4.30 -24.06
CA THR A 215 -14.02 -3.82 -25.15
C THR A 215 -15.16 -4.79 -25.38
N THR A 216 -16.29 -4.28 -25.84
CA THR A 216 -17.42 -5.10 -26.32
C THR A 216 -17.14 -5.82 -27.65
N SER A 217 -16.03 -5.49 -28.33
CA SER A 217 -15.64 -6.13 -29.58
C SER A 217 -14.94 -7.47 -29.31
N GLY A 218 -15.40 -8.55 -29.95
CA GLY A 218 -14.80 -9.88 -29.82
C GLY A 218 -13.42 -10.05 -30.47
N SER A 219 -12.80 -8.97 -30.97
CA SER A 219 -11.54 -9.00 -31.73
C SER A 219 -10.27 -9.05 -30.87
N GLY A 220 -10.39 -9.05 -29.54
CA GLY A 220 -9.24 -9.14 -28.65
C GLY A 220 -8.39 -7.88 -28.66
N PRO A 221 -8.88 -6.74 -28.13
CA PRO A 221 -8.17 -5.45 -28.17
C PRO A 221 -6.79 -5.54 -27.51
N ASP A 222 -5.82 -4.84 -28.11
CA ASP A 222 -4.46 -4.69 -27.57
C ASP A 222 -4.40 -3.48 -26.62
N LEU A 223 -3.89 -3.59 -25.40
CA LEU A 223 -3.64 -2.43 -24.54
C LEU A 223 -2.35 -2.67 -23.76
N ASN A 224 -1.49 -1.65 -23.70
CA ASN A 224 -0.16 -1.77 -23.10
C ASN A 224 0.62 -3.01 -23.62
N GLY A 225 0.50 -3.32 -24.91
CA GLY A 225 1.20 -4.43 -25.58
C GLY A 225 0.66 -5.84 -25.32
N ILE A 226 -0.55 -5.97 -24.74
CA ILE A 226 -1.19 -7.25 -24.39
C ILE A 226 -2.62 -7.30 -24.93
N ARG A 227 -3.07 -8.47 -25.41
CA ARG A 227 -4.46 -8.68 -25.85
C ARG A 227 -5.34 -9.12 -24.70
N PHE A 228 -6.56 -8.58 -24.68
CA PHE A 228 -7.61 -8.87 -23.72
C PHE A 228 -8.72 -9.65 -24.38
N TRP A 229 -9.25 -10.66 -23.71
CA TRP A 229 -10.25 -11.55 -24.28
C TRP A 229 -11.37 -11.82 -23.27
N LYS A 230 -12.57 -12.05 -23.81
CA LYS A 230 -13.71 -12.60 -23.08
C LYS A 230 -14.10 -13.92 -23.70
N LYS A 231 -14.33 -14.92 -22.86
CA LYS A 231 -15.04 -16.14 -23.22
C LYS A 231 -16.43 -16.07 -22.60
N THR A 232 -17.46 -16.47 -23.35
CA THR A 232 -18.85 -16.49 -22.87
C THR A 232 -19.40 -17.92 -22.79
N GLY A 233 -20.27 -18.20 -21.82
CA GLY A 233 -20.95 -19.49 -21.68
C GLY A 233 -20.15 -20.57 -20.93
N GLN A 234 -19.08 -20.19 -20.25
CA GLN A 234 -18.23 -21.11 -19.48
C GLN A 234 -18.97 -21.53 -18.21
N SER A 235 -18.88 -22.81 -17.91
CA SER A 235 -19.30 -23.37 -16.63
C SER A 235 -18.39 -22.90 -15.49
N GLU A 236 -18.87 -22.98 -14.26
CA GLU A 236 -18.07 -22.62 -13.07
C GLU A 236 -16.71 -23.34 -13.00
N PRO A 237 -16.60 -24.66 -13.28
CA PRO A 237 -15.31 -25.35 -13.28
C PRO A 237 -14.33 -24.86 -14.35
N GLU A 238 -14.81 -24.27 -15.44
CA GLU A 238 -13.98 -23.67 -16.49
C GLU A 238 -13.47 -22.29 -16.06
N ARG A 239 -14.22 -21.55 -15.23
CA ARG A 239 -13.80 -20.25 -14.69
C ARG A 239 -12.88 -20.34 -13.46
N ALA A 240 -12.51 -21.55 -13.06
CA ALA A 240 -11.56 -21.76 -11.99
C ALA A 240 -10.13 -21.58 -12.52
N ALA A 241 -9.41 -20.64 -11.93
CA ALA A 241 -7.99 -20.39 -12.13
C ALA A 241 -7.16 -20.96 -10.98
N ILE A 242 -5.89 -21.24 -11.28
CA ILE A 242 -4.90 -21.71 -10.32
C ILE A 242 -3.75 -20.71 -10.31
N VAL A 243 -3.31 -20.30 -9.11
CA VAL A 243 -2.14 -19.45 -8.95
C VAL A 243 -0.88 -20.25 -9.30
N ASN A 244 -0.22 -19.90 -10.39
CA ASN A 244 0.97 -20.58 -10.90
C ASN A 244 2.26 -20.03 -10.26
N ASN A 245 2.32 -18.71 -10.04
CA ASN A 245 3.52 -18.04 -9.54
C ASN A 245 3.15 -17.03 -8.44
N SER A 246 4.01 -16.92 -7.42
CA SER A 246 3.87 -15.87 -6.42
C SER A 246 4.23 -14.50 -6.99
N ASP A 247 3.67 -13.43 -6.42
CA ASP A 247 4.10 -12.06 -6.71
C ASP A 247 4.51 -11.31 -5.44
N GLN A 248 5.46 -10.39 -5.58
CA GLN A 248 6.01 -9.69 -4.42
C GLN A 248 4.98 -8.74 -3.76
N TYR A 249 3.98 -8.28 -4.52
CA TYR A 249 2.95 -7.37 -4.01
C TYR A 249 1.57 -8.02 -3.90
N LEU A 250 1.32 -9.11 -4.63
CA LEU A 250 0.07 -9.85 -4.56
C LEU A 250 0.20 -11.06 -3.63
N ALA A 251 -0.52 -11.03 -2.51
CA ALA A 251 -0.46 -12.05 -1.45
C ALA A 251 -1.30 -13.30 -1.77
N LEU A 252 -0.94 -14.00 -2.85
CA LEU A 252 -1.53 -15.27 -3.25
C LEU A 252 -0.51 -16.40 -3.10
N ASN A 253 -0.95 -17.58 -2.66
CA ASN A 253 -0.08 -18.75 -2.57
C ASN A 253 -0.16 -19.56 -3.87
N VAL A 254 0.98 -20.11 -4.27
CA VAL A 254 1.02 -21.02 -5.42
C VAL A 254 0.16 -22.24 -5.13
N GLY A 255 -0.76 -22.55 -6.05
CA GLY A 255 -1.75 -23.62 -5.90
C GLY A 255 -3.11 -23.18 -5.36
N ASP A 256 -3.27 -21.92 -4.93
CA ASP A 256 -4.59 -21.40 -4.56
C ASP A 256 -5.53 -21.45 -5.77
N ALA A 257 -6.76 -21.90 -5.53
CA ALA A 257 -7.82 -21.93 -6.53
C ALA A 257 -8.70 -20.68 -6.40
N ILE A 258 -9.01 -20.05 -7.53
CA ILE A 258 -9.76 -18.81 -7.63
C ILE A 258 -10.83 -19.01 -8.70
N THR A 259 -12.11 -18.96 -8.37
CA THR A 259 -13.18 -19.03 -9.38
C THR A 259 -13.78 -17.65 -9.58
N PHE A 260 -13.65 -17.13 -10.79
CA PHE A 260 -14.22 -15.85 -11.20
C PHE A 260 -15.68 -16.00 -11.66
N ILE A 261 -16.49 -14.93 -11.53
CA ILE A 261 -17.83 -14.91 -12.13
C ILE A 261 -17.77 -14.94 -13.65
N GLN A 262 -16.78 -14.25 -14.22
CA GLN A 262 -16.59 -14.14 -15.65
C GLN A 262 -15.25 -14.71 -16.09
N TYR A 263 -15.19 -15.09 -17.37
CA TYR A 263 -13.99 -15.63 -17.99
C TYR A 263 -13.32 -14.55 -18.85
N TYR A 264 -12.48 -13.74 -18.22
CA TYR A 264 -11.65 -12.75 -18.90
C TYR A 264 -10.19 -13.14 -18.78
N PHE A 265 -9.45 -13.01 -19.87
CA PHE A 265 -8.05 -13.40 -19.88
C PHE A 265 -7.23 -12.50 -20.76
N VAL A 266 -5.92 -12.55 -20.54
CA VAL A 266 -4.95 -11.89 -21.40
C VAL A 266 -4.02 -12.88 -22.06
N THR A 267 -3.51 -12.53 -23.23
CA THR A 267 -2.47 -13.29 -23.94
C THR A 267 -1.30 -12.38 -24.28
N ASN A 268 -0.09 -12.85 -24.03
CA ASN A 268 1.12 -12.09 -24.37
C ASN A 268 1.49 -12.28 -25.85
N ASN A 269 1.16 -11.29 -26.69
CA ASN A 269 1.42 -11.33 -28.13
C ASN A 269 2.67 -10.56 -28.56
N THR A 270 3.59 -10.26 -27.62
CA THR A 270 4.84 -9.53 -27.90
C THR A 270 5.78 -10.21 -28.91
N VAL A 271 5.45 -11.39 -29.43
CA VAL A 271 6.28 -12.15 -30.36
C VAL A 271 6.00 -11.83 -31.83
N LEU A 272 4.97 -11.05 -32.17
CA LEU A 272 4.78 -10.65 -33.56
C LEU A 272 5.23 -9.19 -33.73
N PRO A 273 6.41 -8.92 -34.33
CA PRO A 273 6.54 -7.69 -35.09
C PRO A 273 5.42 -7.78 -36.12
N ILE A 274 4.32 -7.09 -35.85
CA ILE A 274 3.31 -6.92 -36.87
C ILE A 274 4.10 -6.25 -38.01
N GLU A 275 4.16 -6.91 -39.17
CA GLU A 275 4.61 -6.27 -40.39
C GLU A 275 3.64 -5.12 -40.65
N THR A 276 3.91 -3.96 -40.04
CA THR A 276 3.06 -2.79 -40.17
C THR A 276 3.84 -1.63 -40.74
N ASP A 277 3.08 -0.90 -41.55
CA ASP A 277 3.47 0.21 -42.38
C ASP A 277 4.35 1.20 -41.60
N PRO A 278 5.61 1.43 -42.01
CA PRO A 278 6.50 2.39 -41.38
C PRO A 278 5.99 3.85 -41.47
N ASN A 279 4.87 4.10 -42.16
CA ASN A 279 4.21 5.40 -42.23
C ASN A 279 3.01 5.55 -41.28
N ASP A 280 2.71 4.55 -40.44
CA ASP A 280 1.70 4.72 -39.40
C ASP A 280 2.30 5.51 -38.22
N ASP A 281 2.15 6.83 -38.29
CA ASP A 281 2.56 7.78 -37.24
C ASP A 281 1.88 7.51 -35.88
N ASP A 282 0.88 6.61 -35.81
CA ASP A 282 0.18 6.20 -34.59
C ASP A 282 0.74 4.92 -33.95
N TYR A 283 1.86 4.40 -34.45
CA TYR A 283 2.48 3.19 -33.90
C TYR A 283 3.15 3.44 -32.53
N ASN A 284 2.75 2.65 -31.52
CA ASN A 284 3.32 2.71 -30.18
C ASN A 284 4.35 1.57 -29.96
N PRO A 285 5.66 1.87 -29.85
CA PRO A 285 6.73 0.91 -30.09
C PRO A 285 7.17 0.09 -28.86
N PHE A 286 6.48 0.19 -27.72
CA PHE A 286 6.92 -0.50 -26.51
C PHE A 286 6.31 -1.90 -26.44
N PRO A 287 7.08 -2.99 -26.59
CA PRO A 287 6.58 -4.31 -26.25
C PRO A 287 6.29 -4.37 -24.75
N ALA A 288 5.30 -5.16 -24.34
CA ALA A 288 5.17 -5.54 -22.95
C ALA A 288 6.44 -6.30 -22.51
N VAL A 289 7.12 -5.83 -21.48
CA VAL A 289 8.33 -6.48 -20.95
C VAL A 289 8.06 -7.06 -19.58
N ASN A 290 8.87 -8.05 -19.18
CA ASN A 290 8.73 -8.72 -17.89
C ASN A 290 7.32 -9.25 -17.62
N PHE A 291 6.66 -9.76 -18.67
CA PHE A 291 5.34 -10.37 -18.55
C PHE A 291 5.40 -11.59 -17.62
N LYS A 292 4.59 -11.55 -16.57
CA LYS A 292 4.55 -12.55 -15.51
C LYS A 292 3.13 -13.04 -15.33
N ILE A 293 2.93 -14.34 -15.56
CA ILE A 293 1.69 -15.05 -15.32
C ILE A 293 1.60 -15.32 -13.82
N ILE A 294 0.55 -14.86 -13.17
CA ILE A 294 0.32 -15.11 -11.74
C ILE A 294 -0.69 -16.23 -11.56
N ALA A 295 -1.80 -16.20 -12.31
CA ALA A 295 -2.79 -17.26 -12.34
C ALA A 295 -3.29 -17.53 -13.76
N SER A 296 -3.56 -18.79 -14.07
CA SER A 296 -4.10 -19.27 -15.35
C SER A 296 -5.37 -20.08 -15.12
N PHE A 297 -6.30 -20.06 -16.07
CA PHE A 297 -7.47 -20.92 -16.00
C PHE A 297 -7.08 -22.41 -16.08
N ASN A 298 -7.74 -23.25 -15.29
CA ASN A 298 -7.36 -24.65 -15.11
C ASN A 298 -7.53 -25.52 -16.36
N LYS A 299 -8.48 -25.18 -17.26
CA LYS A 299 -8.80 -25.93 -18.48
C LYS A 299 -8.00 -25.46 -19.69
N THR A 300 -7.55 -24.22 -19.69
CA THR A 300 -6.79 -23.57 -20.76
C THR A 300 -5.66 -22.76 -20.11
N PRO A 301 -4.53 -23.42 -19.78
CA PRO A 301 -3.40 -22.79 -19.09
C PRO A 301 -2.75 -21.61 -19.84
N GLU A 302 -3.04 -21.47 -21.13
CA GLU A 302 -2.69 -20.35 -21.99
C GLU A 302 -3.56 -19.10 -21.77
N ASP A 303 -4.72 -19.25 -21.12
CA ASP A 303 -5.63 -18.16 -20.78
C ASP A 303 -5.26 -17.63 -19.38
N TYR A 304 -4.60 -16.46 -19.33
CA TYR A 304 -4.09 -15.90 -18.09
C TYR A 304 -5.13 -15.05 -17.38
N ALA A 305 -5.59 -15.53 -16.22
CA ALA A 305 -6.62 -14.88 -15.39
C ALA A 305 -6.06 -13.76 -14.51
N ILE A 306 -4.79 -13.85 -14.08
CA ILE A 306 -4.09 -12.77 -13.38
C ILE A 306 -2.69 -12.67 -13.97
N ALA A 307 -2.31 -11.48 -14.40
CA ALA A 307 -1.01 -11.23 -15.00
C ALA A 307 -0.48 -9.84 -14.62
N LYS A 308 0.84 -9.69 -14.72
CA LYS A 308 1.54 -8.42 -14.54
C LYS A 308 2.56 -8.24 -15.64
N TRP A 309 2.73 -7.01 -16.13
CA TRP A 309 3.83 -6.67 -17.02
C TRP A 309 4.24 -5.21 -16.87
N GLN A 310 5.37 -4.87 -17.48
CA GLN A 310 5.83 -3.50 -17.64
C GLN A 310 5.55 -3.01 -19.05
N TYR A 311 5.19 -1.74 -19.15
CA TYR A 311 5.00 -1.05 -20.42
C TYR A 311 5.66 0.33 -20.31
N GLY A 312 6.72 0.55 -21.09
CA GLY A 312 7.67 1.63 -20.83
C GLY A 312 8.19 1.59 -19.39
N ASN A 313 8.06 2.71 -18.67
CA ASN A 313 8.48 2.80 -17.26
C ASN A 313 7.40 2.43 -16.25
N GLY A 314 6.16 2.18 -16.71
CA GLY A 314 5.03 1.87 -15.84
C GLY A 314 4.86 0.38 -15.63
N THR A 315 3.78 0.03 -14.94
CA THR A 315 3.46 -1.37 -14.66
C THR A 315 1.96 -1.55 -14.64
N VAL A 316 1.51 -2.64 -15.25
CA VAL A 316 0.11 -3.00 -15.39
C VAL A 316 -0.14 -4.31 -14.67
N TYR A 317 -1.21 -4.34 -13.90
CA TYR A 317 -1.82 -5.57 -13.40
C TYR A 317 -3.15 -5.80 -14.10
N PHE A 318 -3.39 -7.04 -14.50
CA PHE A 318 -4.67 -7.52 -14.97
C PHE A 318 -5.23 -8.56 -14.01
N PHE A 319 -6.54 -8.46 -13.77
CA PHE A 319 -7.35 -9.46 -13.09
C PHE A 319 -8.54 -9.80 -13.97
N SER A 320 -8.89 -11.09 -14.07
CA SER A 320 -10.07 -11.50 -14.84
C SER A 320 -11.29 -10.71 -14.37
N ASP A 321 -11.67 -10.89 -13.12
CA ASP A 321 -12.75 -10.16 -12.49
C ASP A 321 -12.37 -9.86 -11.03
N PHE A 322 -12.95 -8.83 -10.42
CA PHE A 322 -12.85 -8.66 -8.97
C PHE A 322 -13.95 -9.42 -8.24
N ASP A 323 -15.03 -9.82 -8.93
CA ASP A 323 -16.03 -10.73 -8.37
C ASP A 323 -15.53 -12.18 -8.39
N VAL A 324 -15.18 -12.66 -7.20
CA VAL A 324 -14.60 -13.98 -6.96
C VAL A 324 -15.44 -14.72 -5.92
N PRO A 325 -16.48 -15.46 -6.33
CA PRO A 325 -17.36 -16.18 -5.41
C PRO A 325 -16.68 -17.33 -4.67
N ILE A 326 -15.60 -17.88 -5.22
CA ILE A 326 -14.88 -19.00 -4.62
C ILE A 326 -13.39 -18.67 -4.55
N PHE A 327 -12.95 -18.27 -3.36
CA PHE A 327 -11.54 -18.10 -2.99
C PHE A 327 -11.39 -18.34 -1.50
N ASN A 328 -10.31 -19.00 -1.08
CA ASN A 328 -10.03 -19.22 0.34
C ASN A 328 -9.40 -17.95 0.96
N GLY A 329 -10.21 -16.90 1.09
CA GLY A 329 -9.78 -15.60 1.60
C GLY A 329 -10.70 -14.48 1.14
N ASP A 330 -10.27 -13.25 1.37
CA ASP A 330 -10.93 -12.04 0.88
C ASP A 330 -10.17 -11.53 -0.34
N PHE A 331 -10.72 -11.78 -1.54
CA PHE A 331 -10.04 -11.42 -2.78
C PHE A 331 -9.94 -9.90 -2.97
N ILE A 332 -10.97 -9.17 -2.55
CA ILE A 332 -10.94 -7.70 -2.54
C ILE A 332 -9.77 -7.23 -1.68
N LYS A 333 -9.61 -7.81 -0.48
CA LYS A 333 -8.49 -7.47 0.40
C LYS A 333 -7.12 -7.75 -0.23
N VAL A 334 -6.99 -8.80 -1.05
CA VAL A 334 -5.76 -9.10 -1.79
C VAL A 334 -5.44 -7.98 -2.80
N VAL A 335 -6.44 -7.45 -3.51
CA VAL A 335 -6.26 -6.35 -4.48
C VAL A 335 -6.00 -5.01 -3.77
N GLU A 336 -6.64 -4.76 -2.62
CA GLU A 336 -6.33 -3.60 -1.77
C GLU A 336 -4.87 -3.63 -1.32
N ASP A 337 -4.43 -4.77 -0.78
CA ASP A 337 -3.06 -4.96 -0.28
C ASP A 337 -2.02 -4.82 -1.38
N LEU A 338 -2.31 -5.33 -2.59
CA LEU A 338 -1.50 -5.06 -3.78
C LEU A 338 -1.37 -3.55 -4.00
N SER A 339 -2.50 -2.85 -4.07
CA SER A 339 -2.52 -1.41 -4.36
C SER A 339 -1.71 -0.62 -3.33
N LEU A 340 -1.82 -0.98 -2.05
CA LEU A 340 -1.05 -0.34 -0.97
C LEU A 340 0.45 -0.65 -1.06
N SER A 341 0.81 -1.87 -1.46
CA SER A 341 2.20 -2.36 -1.46
C SER A 341 3.00 -1.88 -2.67
N PHE A 342 2.30 -1.69 -3.78
CA PHE A 342 2.88 -1.48 -5.09
C PHE A 342 3.33 -0.05 -5.35
N ILE A 343 2.69 0.94 -4.72
CA ILE A 343 2.98 2.35 -4.99
C ILE A 343 4.00 2.86 -3.98
N GLU A 344 5.16 3.29 -4.47
CA GLU A 344 6.15 4.08 -3.72
C GLU A 344 5.61 5.48 -3.42
N GLY A 345 4.48 5.55 -2.71
CA GLY A 345 3.82 6.78 -2.33
C GLY A 345 4.40 7.39 -1.05
N THR A 346 4.08 8.66 -0.83
CA THR A 346 4.22 9.26 0.48
C THR A 346 2.95 9.05 1.29
N CYS A 347 3.06 9.16 2.60
CA CYS A 347 1.92 9.18 3.50
C CYS A 347 1.75 10.58 4.05
N ASN A 348 0.51 10.92 4.40
CA ASN A 348 0.24 12.19 5.04
C ASN A 348 1.01 12.30 6.36
N PRO A 349 1.49 13.50 6.72
CA PRO A 349 2.20 13.71 7.98
C PRO A 349 1.39 13.19 9.16
N ILE A 350 2.06 12.45 10.05
CA ILE A 350 1.43 11.96 11.27
C ILE A 350 1.16 13.15 12.19
N ASN A 351 -0.12 13.37 12.49
CA ASN A 351 -0.52 14.38 13.45
C ASN A 351 -0.26 13.89 14.88
N VAL A 352 0.91 14.25 15.43
CA VAL A 352 1.26 13.96 16.82
C VAL A 352 0.66 14.96 17.83
N THR A 353 0.09 16.09 17.38
CA THR A 353 -0.46 17.11 18.28
C THR A 353 -1.77 16.67 18.93
N GLY A 354 -2.52 15.78 18.28
CA GLY A 354 -3.75 15.19 18.83
C GLY A 354 -3.50 14.19 19.95
N ILE A 355 -2.24 13.86 20.22
CA ILE A 355 -1.90 12.93 21.28
C ILE A 355 -1.66 13.74 22.57
N SER A 356 -2.66 13.75 23.45
CA SER A 356 -2.59 14.40 24.77
C SER A 356 -1.57 13.68 25.64
N LYS A 357 -0.36 14.24 25.77
CA LYS A 357 0.76 13.58 26.46
C LYS A 357 1.36 14.46 27.54
N ASN A 358 1.52 13.90 28.73
CA ASN A 358 2.36 14.49 29.78
C ASN A 358 3.85 14.41 29.41
N LYS A 359 4.26 13.36 28.66
CA LYS A 359 5.66 13.10 28.27
C LYS A 359 5.74 12.48 26.87
N LEU A 360 6.64 13.01 26.05
CA LEU A 360 6.89 12.53 24.69
C LEU A 360 8.40 12.45 24.44
N VAL A 361 8.87 11.30 23.97
CA VAL A 361 10.24 11.11 23.50
C VAL A 361 10.22 10.79 22.02
N LYS A 362 11.15 11.40 21.27
CA LYS A 362 11.46 11.08 19.88
C LYS A 362 12.84 10.44 19.82
N THR A 363 12.98 9.37 19.05
CA THR A 363 14.28 8.78 18.68
C THR A 363 14.32 8.57 17.18
N GLU A 364 15.51 8.75 16.60
CA GLU A 364 15.75 8.58 15.17
C GLU A 364 16.90 7.60 14.91
N ARG A 365 16.82 6.85 13.81
CA ARG A 365 17.90 6.02 13.27
C ARG A 365 17.95 6.14 11.76
N TYR A 366 19.15 6.06 11.20
CA TYR A 366 19.37 6.00 9.76
C TYR A 366 19.45 4.53 9.33
N LEU A 367 18.72 4.20 8.28
CA LEU A 367 18.66 2.87 7.65
C LEU A 367 18.71 3.03 6.14
N THR A 368 18.88 1.93 5.42
CA THR A 368 18.81 1.91 3.95
C THR A 368 17.53 1.22 3.48
N TYR A 369 16.79 1.81 2.55
CA TYR A 369 15.62 1.20 1.90
C TYR A 369 15.65 1.52 0.40
N ASN A 370 15.52 0.51 -0.47
CA ASN A 370 15.66 0.63 -1.93
C ASN A 370 16.89 1.46 -2.35
N SER A 371 18.05 1.17 -1.73
CA SER A 371 19.33 1.86 -1.95
C SER A 371 19.34 3.36 -1.61
N LYS A 372 18.33 3.86 -0.90
CA LYS A 372 18.24 5.23 -0.39
C LYS A 372 18.35 5.25 1.13
N ILE A 373 18.92 6.32 1.69
CA ILE A 373 18.95 6.53 3.14
C ILE A 373 17.56 6.98 3.60
N VAL A 374 17.05 6.34 4.64
CA VAL A 374 15.78 6.68 5.29
C VAL A 374 15.99 6.86 6.79
N ARG A 375 15.18 7.73 7.40
CA ARG A 375 15.16 7.91 8.85
C ARG A 375 13.97 7.16 9.43
N MET A 376 14.24 6.19 10.28
CA MET A 376 13.24 5.58 11.14
C MET A 376 12.99 6.52 12.33
N ILE A 377 11.76 7.00 12.47
CA ILE A 377 11.31 7.86 13.56
C ILE A 377 10.45 7.04 14.52
N ILE A 378 10.76 7.13 15.81
CA ILE A 378 10.01 6.49 16.87
C ILE A 378 9.57 7.55 17.86
N TYR A 379 8.26 7.66 18.08
CA TYR A 379 7.71 8.39 19.21
C TYR A 379 7.26 7.40 20.28
N LEU A 380 7.61 7.69 21.54
CA LEU A 380 7.16 6.97 22.73
C LEU A 380 6.49 7.94 23.70
N TRP A 381 5.42 7.52 24.36
CA TRP A 381 4.68 8.37 25.30
C TRP A 381 3.86 7.62 26.33
N GLN A 382 3.44 8.35 27.35
CA GLN A 382 2.51 7.91 28.37
C GLN A 382 1.11 8.47 28.12
#